data_AF-A0A351DNV6-F1
#
_entry.id   AF-A0A351DNV6-F1
#
_cell.length_a   1.000
_cell.length_b   1.000
_cell.length_c   1.000
_cell.angle_alpha   90.00
_cell.angle_beta   90.00
_cell.angle_gamma   90.00
#
_symmetry.space_group_name_H-M   'P 1'
#
loop_
_entity.id
_entity.type
_entity.pdbx_description
1 polymer ?
#
loop_
_entity_poly.entity_id
_entity_poly.type
_entity_poly.pdbx_seq_one_letter_code
_entity_poly.pdbx_strand_id
1 'polypeptide(L)'
;MERRQGERRMKALQLGMKVRMLSLDDWAKERLDRIQLAQYLVWTDQQPRSATLWRIPDREEPWASPPDARSWDLLSGDFSVFLDSLPQDIVGVGADQGSVWVALDDAKAVVEPEAIKPYLDQLLLLLTRRS
;
A
#
# COMPACT_ATOMS: atom_id res chain seq x y z
N MET A 1 -8.25 -21.56 -3.68
CA MET A 1 -8.06 -20.10 -3.57
C MET A 1 -8.09 -19.64 -2.11
N GLU A 2 -9.11 -20.01 -1.32
CA GLU A 2 -9.20 -19.69 0.12
C GLU A 2 -8.01 -20.20 0.97
N ARG A 3 -7.51 -21.41 0.68
CA ARG A 3 -6.36 -21.97 1.42
C ARG A 3 -5.09 -21.11 1.28
N ARG A 4 -4.77 -20.67 0.07
CA ARG A 4 -3.60 -19.81 -0.20
C ARG A 4 -3.73 -18.45 0.51
N GLN A 5 -4.92 -17.85 0.46
CA GLN A 5 -5.17 -16.59 1.18
C GLN A 5 -5.06 -16.77 2.70
N GLY A 6 -5.52 -17.88 3.25
CA GLY A 6 -5.34 -18.23 4.66
C GLY A 6 -3.86 -18.39 5.05
N GLU A 7 -3.08 -19.10 4.24
CA GLU A 7 -1.65 -19.29 4.44
C GLU A 7 -0.88 -17.96 4.38
N ARG A 8 -1.19 -17.11 3.39
CA ARG A 8 -0.60 -15.76 3.26
C ARG A 8 -0.91 -14.87 4.46
N ARG A 9 -2.15 -14.86 4.94
CA ARG A 9 -2.55 -14.09 6.15
C ARG A 9 -1.83 -14.58 7.39
N MET A 10 -1.69 -15.90 7.56
CA MET A 10 -0.95 -16.49 8.67
C MET A 10 0.53 -16.10 8.62
N LYS A 11 1.15 -16.19 7.44
CA LYS A 11 2.54 -15.76 7.24
C LYS A 11 2.72 -14.28 7.53
N ALA A 12 1.79 -13.44 7.07
CA ALA A 12 1.83 -12.01 7.32
C ALA A 12 1.78 -11.71 8.82
N LEU A 13 0.92 -12.41 9.56
CA LEU A 13 0.82 -12.29 11.01
C LEU A 13 2.13 -12.67 11.71
N GLN A 14 2.80 -13.74 11.27
CA GLN A 14 4.12 -14.15 11.80
C GLN A 14 5.20 -13.08 11.58
N LEU A 15 5.06 -12.26 10.54
CA LEU A 15 5.96 -11.15 10.21
C LEU A 15 5.55 -9.83 10.91
N GLY A 16 4.56 -9.87 11.80
CA GLY A 16 4.05 -8.69 12.51
C GLY A 16 3.13 -7.79 11.67
N MET A 17 2.65 -8.26 10.53
CA MET A 17 1.69 -7.54 9.69
C MET A 17 0.26 -7.96 10.02
N LYS A 18 -0.67 -7.01 9.95
CA LYS A 18 -2.10 -7.29 9.92
C LYS A 18 -2.59 -7.25 8.48
N VAL A 19 -3.49 -8.16 8.13
CA VAL A 19 -4.18 -8.15 6.83
C VAL A 19 -5.67 -7.90 7.05
N ARG A 20 -6.25 -6.94 6.33
CA ARG A 20 -7.69 -6.69 6.32
C ARG A 20 -8.20 -6.46 4.90
N MET A 21 -9.50 -6.57 4.70
CA MET A 21 -10.13 -6.10 3.47
C MET A 21 -10.34 -4.59 3.57
N LEU A 22 -9.85 -3.87 2.58
CA LEU A 22 -10.01 -2.43 2.43
C LEU A 22 -11.07 -2.18 1.37
N SER A 23 -12.18 -1.56 1.78
CA SER A 23 -13.17 -1.00 0.85
C SER A 23 -12.60 0.28 0.24
N LEU A 24 -12.64 0.37 -1.09
CA LEU A 24 -12.16 1.54 -1.81
C LEU A 24 -13.16 2.70 -1.72
N ASP A 25 -12.67 3.93 -1.74
CA ASP A 25 -13.50 5.11 -1.97
C ASP A 25 -13.91 5.20 -3.45
N ASP A 26 -14.83 6.10 -3.77
CA ASP A 26 -15.37 6.19 -5.13
C ASP A 26 -14.31 6.63 -6.15
N TRP A 27 -13.37 7.49 -5.72
CA TRP A 27 -12.27 7.93 -6.58
C TRP A 27 -11.38 6.76 -7.02
N ALA A 28 -11.04 5.86 -6.09
CA ALA A 28 -10.22 4.68 -6.34
C ALA A 28 -11.01 3.59 -7.07
N LYS A 29 -12.30 3.40 -6.75
CA LYS A 29 -13.17 2.43 -7.45
C LYS A 29 -13.22 2.69 -8.95
N GLU A 30 -13.48 3.94 -9.32
CA GLU A 30 -13.61 4.37 -10.72
C GLU A 30 -12.33 4.09 -11.51
N ARG A 31 -11.15 4.28 -10.88
CA ARG A 31 -9.86 4.22 -11.58
C ARG A 31 -9.21 2.84 -11.55
N LEU A 32 -9.50 2.03 -10.53
CA LEU A 32 -8.94 0.69 -10.39
C LEU A 32 -9.88 -0.40 -10.89
N ASP A 33 -11.16 -0.08 -11.17
CA ASP A 33 -12.20 -1.04 -11.53
C ASP A 33 -12.34 -2.15 -10.45
N ARG A 34 -12.27 -1.75 -9.18
CA ARG A 34 -12.33 -2.66 -8.01
C ARG A 34 -13.11 -2.02 -6.89
N ILE A 35 -13.73 -2.83 -6.05
CA ILE A 35 -14.49 -2.36 -4.88
C ILE A 35 -13.69 -2.54 -3.59
N GLN A 36 -12.85 -3.58 -3.53
CA GLN A 36 -12.07 -3.92 -2.35
C GLN A 36 -10.72 -4.52 -2.73
N LEU A 37 -9.75 -4.34 -1.85
CA LEU A 37 -8.41 -4.92 -1.94
C LEU A 37 -7.98 -5.51 -0.61
N ALA A 38 -7.01 -6.42 -0.62
CA ALA A 38 -6.35 -6.82 0.62
C ALA A 38 -5.34 -5.73 1.00
N GLN A 39 -5.41 -5.27 2.24
CA GLN A 39 -4.50 -4.30 2.81
C GLN A 39 -3.60 -5.00 3.84
N TYR A 40 -2.30 -4.96 3.57
CA TYR A 40 -1.25 -5.41 4.48
C TYR A 40 -0.70 -4.20 5.19
N LEU A 41 -0.67 -4.22 6.53
CA LEU A 41 -0.29 -3.05 7.32
C LEU A 41 0.55 -3.40 8.55
N VAL A 42 1.36 -2.45 8.98
CA VAL A 42 2.13 -2.48 10.23
C VAL A 42 1.73 -1.27 11.07
N TRP A 43 1.47 -1.52 12.36
CA TRP A 43 1.21 -0.47 13.34
C TRP A 43 2.52 0.12 13.86
N THR A 44 2.49 1.41 14.18
CA THR A 44 3.65 2.15 14.66
C THR A 44 3.22 3.31 15.57
N ASP A 45 4.07 3.63 16.53
CA ASP A 45 3.97 4.80 17.40
C ASP A 45 4.71 6.03 16.84
N GLN A 46 5.44 5.89 15.72
CA GLN A 46 6.28 6.93 15.13
C GLN A 46 5.50 8.04 14.40
N GLN A 47 4.16 7.96 14.38
CA GLN A 47 3.25 8.93 13.74
C GLN A 47 3.66 9.29 12.29
N PRO A 48 3.64 8.33 11.35
CA PRO A 48 3.94 8.61 9.96
C PRO A 48 2.98 9.67 9.41
N ARG A 49 3.50 10.55 8.55
CA ARG A 49 2.68 11.51 7.82
C ARG A 49 1.57 10.77 7.07
N SER A 50 0.33 11.24 7.22
CA SER A 50 -0.79 10.63 6.49
C SER A 50 -0.62 10.80 4.99
N ALA A 51 -0.83 9.71 4.26
CA ALA A 51 -0.69 9.67 2.82
C ALA A 51 -1.55 8.56 2.21
N THR A 52 -2.03 8.76 0.98
CA THR A 52 -2.69 7.72 0.19
C THR A 52 -2.33 7.90 -1.27
N LEU A 53 -1.77 6.84 -1.87
CA LEU A 53 -1.41 6.80 -3.28
C LEU A 53 -1.88 5.49 -3.90
N TRP A 54 -2.39 5.58 -5.12
CA TRP A 54 -2.89 4.46 -5.91
C TRP A 54 -2.15 4.38 -7.23
N ARG A 55 -1.81 3.17 -7.67
CA ARG A 55 -1.24 2.88 -8.98
C ARG A 55 -2.38 2.70 -9.97
N ILE A 56 -2.64 3.72 -10.76
CA ILE A 56 -3.68 3.75 -11.79
C ILE A 56 -3.17 3.05 -13.05
N PRO A 57 -3.90 2.06 -13.59
CA PRO A 57 -3.51 1.38 -14.81
C PRO A 57 -3.48 2.34 -16.01
N ASP A 58 -2.73 1.95 -17.05
CA ASP A 58 -2.71 2.62 -18.36
C ASP A 58 -2.26 4.10 -18.34
N ARG A 59 -1.42 4.48 -17.38
CA ARG A 59 -0.77 5.81 -17.31
C ARG A 59 0.75 5.70 -17.38
N GLU A 60 1.38 6.70 -18.00
CA GLU A 60 2.85 6.85 -18.03
C GLU A 60 3.41 7.09 -16.63
N GLU A 61 2.78 8.00 -15.87
CA GLU A 61 3.00 8.16 -14.43
C GLU A 61 1.83 7.49 -13.68
N PRO A 62 2.02 6.25 -13.18
CA PRO A 62 0.90 5.45 -12.73
C PRO A 62 0.42 5.86 -11.34
N TRP A 63 1.27 6.44 -10.50
CA TRP A 63 0.93 6.77 -9.13
C TRP A 63 0.15 8.08 -9.03
N ALA A 64 -0.93 8.07 -8.23
CA ALA A 64 -1.77 9.24 -8.03
C ALA A 64 -2.39 9.28 -6.62
N SER A 65 -2.53 10.50 -6.08
CA SER A 65 -3.22 10.76 -4.83
C SER A 65 -4.70 11.05 -5.10
N PRO A 66 -5.63 10.49 -4.30
CA PRO A 66 -6.98 11.03 -4.20
C PRO A 66 -6.92 12.53 -3.80
N PRO A 67 -7.85 13.38 -4.29
CA PRO A 67 -7.85 14.81 -3.97
C PRO A 67 -7.86 15.11 -2.47
N ASP A 68 -8.63 14.33 -1.71
CA ASP A 68 -8.80 14.55 -0.26
C ASP A 68 -7.57 14.12 0.55
N ALA A 69 -6.76 13.19 0.02
CA ALA A 69 -5.56 12.70 0.70
C ALA A 69 -4.36 13.65 0.60
N ARG A 70 -4.38 14.60 -0.34
CA ARG A 70 -3.36 15.65 -0.51
C ARG A 70 -1.92 15.17 -0.48
N SER A 71 -1.66 14.01 -1.11
CA SER A 71 -0.37 13.32 -1.11
C SER A 71 0.43 13.52 -2.41
N TRP A 72 0.09 14.54 -3.21
CA TRP A 72 0.69 14.77 -4.54
C TRP A 72 2.18 15.15 -4.47
N ASP A 73 2.63 15.76 -3.39
CA ASP A 73 4.03 16.13 -3.21
C ASP A 73 4.95 14.92 -3.05
N LEU A 74 4.40 13.78 -2.60
CA LEU A 74 5.09 12.49 -2.51
C LEU A 74 5.32 11.83 -3.88
N LEU A 75 4.74 12.36 -4.96
CA LEU A 75 4.98 11.89 -6.33
C LEU A 75 6.33 12.36 -6.90
N SER A 76 7.18 12.98 -6.08
CA SER A 76 8.49 13.48 -6.46
C SER A 76 9.58 13.13 -5.43
N GLY A 77 10.84 13.22 -5.84
CA GLY A 77 12.00 13.01 -4.96
C GLY A 77 12.21 11.55 -4.55
N ASP A 78 12.81 11.32 -3.37
CA ASP A 78 13.13 9.97 -2.88
C ASP A 78 11.90 9.06 -2.77
N PHE A 79 10.73 9.65 -2.52
CA PHE A 79 9.48 8.89 -2.42
C PHE A 79 9.04 8.36 -3.79
N SER A 80 9.23 9.11 -4.88
CA SER A 80 8.91 8.61 -6.22
C SER A 80 9.80 7.43 -6.61
N VAL A 81 11.09 7.46 -6.27
CA VAL A 81 12.01 6.32 -6.47
C VAL A 81 11.53 5.07 -5.74
N PHE A 82 11.00 5.23 -4.52
CA PHE A 82 10.37 4.12 -3.80
C PHE A 82 9.13 3.59 -4.53
N LEU A 83 8.23 4.47 -4.97
CA LEU A 83 7.02 4.09 -5.72
C LEU A 83 7.33 3.29 -6.99
N ASP A 84 8.40 3.67 -7.70
CA ASP A 84 8.87 3.00 -8.92
C ASP A 84 9.48 1.61 -8.63
N SER A 85 10.03 1.41 -7.43
CA SER A 85 10.61 0.13 -7.01
C SER A 85 9.55 -0.92 -6.65
N LEU A 86 8.30 -0.51 -6.38
CA LEU A 86 7.26 -1.43 -5.91
C LEU A 86 6.83 -2.41 -7.01
N PRO A 87 6.63 -3.70 -6.68
CA PRO A 87 6.13 -4.69 -7.63
C PRO A 87 4.74 -4.30 -8.16
N GLN A 88 4.43 -4.74 -9.39
CA GLN A 88 3.16 -4.45 -10.07
C GLN A 88 1.92 -4.92 -9.31
N ASP A 89 2.06 -5.93 -8.46
CA ASP A 89 0.98 -6.40 -7.60
C ASP A 89 0.53 -5.37 -6.55
N ILE A 90 1.43 -4.46 -6.14
CA ILE A 90 1.10 -3.40 -5.18
C ILE A 90 0.44 -2.26 -5.95
N VAL A 91 -0.86 -2.11 -5.73
CA VAL A 91 -1.70 -1.12 -6.41
C VAL A 91 -2.06 0.06 -5.51
N GLY A 92 -1.76 0.01 -4.22
CA GLY A 92 -1.92 1.14 -3.32
C GLY A 92 -0.89 1.14 -2.20
N VAL A 93 -0.53 2.33 -1.73
CA VAL A 93 0.30 2.54 -0.55
C VAL A 93 -0.22 3.72 0.25
N GLY A 94 0.02 3.71 1.55
CA GLY A 94 -0.34 4.86 2.37
C GLY A 94 -0.01 4.71 3.83
N ALA A 95 -0.42 5.72 4.58
CA ALA A 95 -0.36 5.77 6.01
C ALA A 95 -1.56 6.51 6.58
N ASP A 96 -2.18 5.89 7.58
CA ASP A 96 -3.26 6.47 8.35
C ASP A 96 -3.27 5.88 9.76
N GLN A 97 -3.80 6.65 10.72
CA GLN A 97 -4.10 6.20 12.08
C GLN A 97 -2.91 5.51 12.81
N GLY A 98 -1.66 5.90 12.56
CA GLY A 98 -0.50 5.25 13.17
C GLY A 98 -0.15 3.90 12.54
N SER A 99 -0.48 3.71 11.26
CA SER A 99 -0.09 2.55 10.49
C SER A 99 0.44 2.97 9.12
N VAL A 100 1.32 2.16 8.56
CA VAL A 100 1.65 2.19 7.13
C VAL A 100 1.10 0.94 6.47
N TRP A 101 0.72 1.06 5.21
CA TRP A 101 0.02 0.00 4.51
C TRP A 101 0.36 -0.07 3.02
N VAL A 102 0.19 -1.26 2.46
CA VAL A 102 0.13 -1.51 1.03
C VAL A 102 -1.14 -2.27 0.70
N ALA A 103 -1.67 -2.09 -0.51
CA ALA A 103 -2.88 -2.73 -1.00
C ALA A 103 -2.61 -3.49 -2.30
N LEU A 104 -3.17 -4.69 -2.41
CA LEU A 104 -3.01 -5.60 -3.55
C LEU A 104 -4.22 -6.53 -3.73
N ASP A 105 -4.36 -7.08 -4.94
CA ASP A 105 -5.33 -8.15 -5.24
C ASP A 105 -4.73 -9.50 -4.81
N ASP A 106 -5.05 -9.95 -3.60
CA ASP A 106 -4.49 -11.16 -3.00
C ASP A 106 -4.81 -12.45 -3.77
N ALA A 107 -5.82 -12.43 -4.64
CA ALA A 107 -6.14 -13.57 -5.49
C ALA A 107 -5.22 -13.68 -6.71
N LYS A 108 -4.64 -12.56 -7.16
CA LYS A 108 -3.78 -12.48 -8.35
C LYS A 108 -2.31 -12.25 -8.03
N ALA A 109 -2.01 -11.71 -6.87
CA ALA A 109 -0.66 -11.31 -6.49
C ALA A 109 0.33 -12.49 -6.49
N VAL A 110 1.51 -12.22 -7.04
CA VAL A 110 2.68 -13.10 -7.00
C VAL A 110 3.57 -12.74 -5.82
N VAL A 111 3.63 -11.45 -5.45
CA VAL A 111 4.39 -10.99 -4.28
C VAL A 111 3.90 -11.69 -3.00
N GLU A 112 4.84 -12.31 -2.29
CA GLU A 112 4.58 -13.03 -1.04
C GLU A 112 4.80 -12.14 0.20
N PRO A 113 4.17 -12.44 1.35
CA PRO A 113 4.24 -11.61 2.56
C PRO A 113 5.65 -11.24 3.01
N GLU A 114 6.63 -12.13 2.85
CA GLU A 114 8.05 -11.92 3.16
C GLU A 114 8.66 -10.77 2.35
N ALA A 115 8.21 -10.59 1.10
CA ALA A 115 8.64 -9.51 0.23
C ALA A 115 7.86 -8.21 0.49
N ILE A 116 6.66 -8.28 1.06
CA ILE A 116 5.84 -7.10 1.40
C ILE A 116 6.44 -6.35 2.60
N LYS A 117 6.90 -7.06 3.63
CA LYS A 117 7.35 -6.45 4.90
C LYS A 117 8.47 -5.41 4.72
N PRO A 118 9.53 -5.64 3.91
CA PRO A 118 10.56 -4.63 3.66
C PRO A 118 10.01 -3.33 3.06
N TYR A 119 9.00 -3.40 2.17
CA TYR A 119 8.39 -2.20 1.60
C TYR A 119 7.60 -1.41 2.65
N LEU A 120 6.91 -2.09 3.57
CA LEU A 120 6.25 -1.42 4.68
C LEU A 120 7.25 -0.72 5.61
N ASP A 121 8.38 -1.36 5.90
CA ASP A 121 9.44 -0.77 6.73
C ASP A 121 10.08 0.45 6.06
N GLN A 122 10.34 0.37 4.75
CA GLN A 122 10.85 1.50 3.97
C GLN A 122 9.84 2.64 3.88
N LEU A 123 8.56 2.32 3.65
CA LEU A 123 7.47 3.31 3.62
C LEU A 123 7.37 4.05 4.95
N LEU A 124 7.47 3.33 6.08
CA LEU A 124 7.49 3.93 7.40
C LEU A 124 8.64 4.93 7.56
N LEU A 125 9.87 4.53 7.20
CA LEU A 125 11.04 5.41 7.26
C LEU A 125 10.87 6.67 6.41
N LEU A 126 10.30 6.55 5.21
CA LEU A 126 10.08 7.69 4.32
C LEU A 126 9.03 8.65 4.87
N LEU A 127 7.97 8.14 5.50
CA LEU A 127 6.86 8.96 6.00
C LEU A 127 7.10 9.51 7.42
N THR A 128 8.12 9.06 8.14
CA THR A 128 8.50 9.61 9.45
C THR A 128 9.71 10.55 9.38
N ARG A 129 10.45 10.55 8.26
CA ARG A 129 11.47 11.57 7.99
C ARG A 129 10.80 12.94 7.94
N ARG A 130 11.20 13.83 8.85
CA ARG A 130 10.84 15.25 8.77
C ARG A 130 11.60 15.85 7.60
N SER A 131 10.86 16.30 6.58
CA SER A 131 11.35 17.25 5.58
C SER A 131 11.54 18.64 6.20
#